data_AF-A0A179FXH8-F1
#
_entry.id   AF-A0A179FXH8-F1
#
_cell.length_a   1.000
_cell.length_b   1.000
_cell.length_c   1.000
_cell.angle_alpha   90.00
_cell.angle_beta   90.00
_cell.angle_gamma   90.00
#
_symmetry.space_group_name_H-M   'P 1'
#
loop_
_entity.id
_entity.type
_entity.pdbx_description
1 polymer ?
#
loop_
_entity_poly.entity_id
_entity_poly.type
_entity_poly.pdbx_seq_one_letter_code
_entity_poly.pdbx_strand_id
1 'polypeptide(L)'
;MIDAAIRVGVKRFIPTEYGNNTCSAASDLCPLYSDKAKTAAYLKAREETGLTWTAIHTGQFFDWGLKDGWLDYDLQNRKAVIYDSGNKLWSTTNIGTAAAAVVKVLQKPEETINRSVHVASFTVSQLQVLDALEQATGCKWKTEHMTSKEALDKAAELGTEDHSEGLKLLVLMLLYAEDADRGANFTTDGLLDNKILSCQKKR
;
A
#
# COMPACT_ATOMS: atom_id res chain seq x y z
N MET A 1 -19.09 -7.26 -10.74
CA MET A 1 -19.46 -5.91 -10.25
C MET A 1 -19.34 -4.85 -11.35
N ILE A 2 -18.19 -4.72 -12.02
CA ILE A 2 -17.96 -3.70 -13.06
C ILE A 2 -18.99 -3.79 -14.20
N ASP A 3 -19.26 -4.97 -14.78
CA ASP A 3 -20.26 -5.08 -15.84
C ASP A 3 -21.67 -4.71 -15.40
N ALA A 4 -22.02 -4.98 -14.14
CA ALA A 4 -23.32 -4.57 -13.60
C ALA A 4 -23.38 -3.04 -13.48
N ALA A 5 -22.29 -2.40 -13.03
CA ALA A 5 -22.17 -0.94 -12.97
C ALA A 5 -22.31 -0.31 -14.36
N ILE A 6 -21.69 -0.90 -15.38
CA ILE A 6 -21.83 -0.47 -16.79
C ILE A 6 -23.30 -0.59 -17.23
N ARG A 7 -23.94 -1.75 -17.02
CA ARG A 7 -25.33 -2.00 -17.44
C ARG A 7 -26.34 -1.02 -16.84
N VAL A 8 -26.13 -0.58 -15.61
CA VAL A 8 -27.02 0.38 -14.93
C VAL A 8 -26.57 1.84 -15.08
N GLY A 9 -25.52 2.10 -15.87
CA GLY A 9 -25.09 3.45 -16.23
C GLY A 9 -24.35 4.23 -15.13
N VAL A 10 -23.64 3.53 -14.24
CA VAL A 10 -22.73 4.16 -13.24
C VAL A 10 -21.73 5.06 -13.96
N LYS A 11 -21.49 6.26 -13.42
CA LYS A 11 -20.59 7.26 -14.03
C LYS A 11 -19.13 7.12 -13.63
N ARG A 12 -18.88 6.74 -12.37
CA ARG A 12 -17.54 6.62 -11.78
C ARG A 12 -17.44 5.32 -10.99
N PHE A 13 -16.45 4.50 -11.28
CA PHE A 13 -16.10 3.31 -10.51
C PHE A 13 -14.78 3.52 -9.76
N ILE A 14 -14.76 3.23 -8.47
CA ILE A 14 -13.55 3.25 -7.65
C ILE A 14 -13.27 1.81 -7.21
N PRO A 15 -12.28 1.11 -7.80
CA PRO A 15 -11.93 -0.25 -7.40
C PRO A 15 -11.28 -0.29 -6.01
N THR A 16 -11.21 -1.49 -5.44
CA THR A 16 -10.66 -1.76 -4.11
C THR A 16 -9.13 -1.79 -4.11
N GLU A 17 -8.49 -0.64 -4.34
CA GLU A 17 -7.04 -0.54 -4.45
C GLU A 17 -6.35 -0.29 -3.10
N TYR A 18 -6.60 0.85 -2.45
CA TYR A 18 -6.25 1.28 -1.08
C TYR A 18 -4.99 0.67 -0.43
N GLY A 19 -3.96 0.40 -1.23
CA GLY A 19 -2.76 -0.34 -0.85
C GLY A 19 -1.56 0.15 -1.64
N ASN A 20 -0.57 -0.73 -1.85
CA ASN A 20 0.64 -0.38 -2.60
C ASN A 20 0.36 -0.25 -4.11
N ASN A 21 1.37 0.19 -4.86
CA ASN A 21 1.33 0.22 -6.32
C ASN A 21 1.19 -1.21 -6.88
N THR A 22 0.41 -1.37 -7.96
CA THR A 22 0.20 -2.65 -8.66
C THR A 22 1.07 -2.74 -9.91
N CYS A 23 2.34 -2.34 -9.81
CA CYS A 23 3.28 -2.49 -10.92
C CYS A 23 3.52 -3.98 -11.25
N SER A 24 4.20 -4.26 -12.37
CA SER A 24 4.49 -5.65 -12.78
C SER A 24 5.26 -6.40 -11.69
N ALA A 25 6.29 -5.80 -11.10
CA ALA A 25 7.09 -6.42 -10.05
C ALA A 25 6.28 -6.77 -8.79
N ALA A 26 5.29 -5.93 -8.42
CA ALA A 26 4.37 -6.24 -7.31
C ALA A 26 3.39 -7.36 -7.67
N SER A 27 2.89 -7.34 -8.91
CA SER A 27 1.96 -8.34 -9.44
C SER A 27 2.60 -9.72 -9.58
N ASP A 28 3.88 -9.77 -9.96
CA ASP A 28 4.66 -11.00 -10.12
C ASP A 28 4.92 -11.65 -8.75
N LEU A 29 5.08 -10.84 -7.70
CA LEU A 29 5.31 -11.35 -6.34
C LEU A 29 4.03 -11.81 -5.65
N CYS A 30 2.96 -11.02 -5.70
CA CYS A 30 1.79 -11.20 -4.85
C CYS A 30 0.52 -11.40 -5.70
N PRO A 31 -0.12 -12.59 -5.66
CA PRO A 31 -1.34 -12.86 -6.44
C PRO A 31 -2.46 -11.83 -6.23
N LEU A 32 -2.62 -11.34 -5.00
CA LEU A 32 -3.57 -10.27 -4.66
C LEU A 32 -3.33 -9.01 -5.51
N TYR A 33 -2.08 -8.63 -5.72
CA TYR A 33 -1.72 -7.46 -6.52
C TYR A 33 -1.85 -7.74 -8.03
N SER A 34 -1.63 -8.98 -8.47
CA SER A 34 -1.95 -9.41 -9.84
C SER A 34 -3.43 -9.26 -10.15
N ASP A 35 -4.32 -9.66 -9.24
CA ASP A 35 -5.77 -9.55 -9.44
C ASP A 35 -6.27 -8.09 -9.41
N LYS A 36 -5.64 -7.24 -8.59
CA LYS A 36 -5.85 -5.78 -8.63
C LYS A 36 -5.41 -5.17 -9.96
N ALA A 37 -4.22 -5.52 -10.45
CA ALA A 37 -3.74 -5.07 -11.76
C ALA A 37 -4.68 -5.49 -12.91
N LYS A 38 -5.20 -6.73 -12.89
CA LYS A 38 -6.23 -7.20 -13.84
C LYS A 38 -7.51 -6.38 -13.74
N THR A 39 -7.93 -6.00 -12.55
CA THR A 39 -9.11 -5.15 -12.33
C THR A 39 -8.92 -3.77 -12.94
N ALA A 40 -7.78 -3.13 -12.73
CA ALA A 40 -7.44 -1.84 -13.33
C ALA A 40 -7.36 -1.93 -14.88
N ALA A 41 -6.73 -2.99 -15.40
CA ALA A 41 -6.67 -3.25 -16.85
C ALA A 41 -8.08 -3.46 -17.44
N TYR A 42 -8.96 -4.16 -16.73
CA TYR A 42 -10.34 -4.36 -17.15
C TYR A 42 -11.13 -3.06 -17.20
N LEU A 43 -11.00 -2.19 -16.18
CA LEU A 43 -11.64 -0.87 -16.18
C LEU A 43 -11.16 -0.01 -17.35
N LYS A 44 -9.85 -0.01 -17.61
CA LYS A 44 -9.25 0.71 -18.74
C LYS A 44 -9.79 0.24 -20.09
N ALA A 45 -9.99 -1.07 -20.25
CA ALA A 45 -10.56 -1.67 -21.46
C ALA A 45 -12.08 -1.48 -21.59
N ARG A 46 -12.72 -0.73 -20.67
CA ARG A 46 -14.15 -0.41 -20.67
C ARG A 46 -14.45 1.08 -20.71
N GLU A 47 -13.43 1.93 -20.87
CA GLU A 47 -13.61 3.38 -20.92
C GLU A 47 -14.53 3.82 -22.08
N GLU A 48 -14.56 3.06 -23.17
CA GLU A 48 -15.45 3.28 -24.32
C GLU A 48 -16.93 3.12 -24.00
N THR A 49 -17.27 2.46 -22.88
CA THR A 49 -18.65 2.33 -22.39
C THR A 49 -19.17 3.61 -21.73
N GLY A 50 -18.31 4.61 -21.54
CA GLY A 50 -18.62 5.84 -20.80
C GLY A 50 -18.49 5.71 -19.28
N LEU A 51 -18.16 4.52 -18.76
CA LEU A 51 -17.76 4.34 -17.37
C LEU A 51 -16.38 4.96 -17.16
N THR A 52 -16.26 5.88 -16.21
CA THR A 52 -14.95 6.40 -15.78
C THR A 52 -14.48 5.72 -14.51
N TRP A 53 -13.17 5.72 -14.25
CA TRP A 53 -12.61 5.06 -13.07
C TRP A 53 -11.45 5.81 -12.43
N THR A 54 -11.21 5.55 -11.14
CA THR A 54 -10.00 6.01 -10.44
C THR A 54 -9.53 4.96 -9.45
N ALA A 55 -8.36 4.39 -9.67
CA ALA A 55 -7.67 3.53 -8.70
C ALA A 55 -6.93 4.40 -7.67
N ILE A 56 -7.10 4.14 -6.38
CA ILE A 56 -6.52 4.96 -5.31
C ILE A 56 -5.50 4.12 -4.53
N HIS A 57 -4.21 4.36 -4.77
CA HIS A 57 -3.12 3.71 -4.04
C HIS A 57 -2.68 4.58 -2.87
N THR A 58 -2.68 4.01 -1.67
CA THR A 58 -2.44 4.75 -0.42
C THR A 58 -1.26 4.19 0.38
N GLY A 59 -0.55 3.20 -0.17
CA GLY A 59 0.37 2.36 0.59
C GLY A 59 -0.38 1.61 1.68
N GLN A 60 0.36 0.98 2.59
CA GLN A 60 -0.24 0.35 3.78
C GLN A 60 -0.77 1.41 4.75
N PHE A 61 -1.85 1.11 5.46
CA PHE A 61 -2.36 1.97 6.54
C PHE A 61 -1.46 1.90 7.77
N PHE A 62 -0.71 2.96 8.04
CA PHE A 62 0.31 3.03 9.08
C PHE A 62 -0.26 2.89 10.48
N ASP A 63 -1.25 3.72 10.83
CA ASP A 63 -1.85 3.79 12.15
C ASP A 63 -2.53 2.47 12.56
N TRP A 64 -3.29 1.87 11.64
CA TRP A 64 -3.86 0.54 11.85
C TRP A 64 -2.79 -0.56 11.88
N GLY A 65 -1.89 -0.59 10.90
CA GLY A 65 -0.89 -1.64 10.79
C GLY A 65 0.13 -1.63 11.93
N LEU A 66 0.41 -0.47 12.51
CA LEU A 66 1.24 -0.32 13.70
C LEU A 66 0.50 -0.78 14.95
N LYS A 67 -0.77 -0.39 15.11
CA LYS A 67 -1.61 -0.75 16.26
C LYS A 67 -1.85 -2.25 16.36
N ASP A 68 -2.16 -2.89 15.23
CA ASP A 68 -2.55 -4.30 15.18
C ASP A 68 -1.34 -5.23 14.97
N GLY A 69 -0.12 -4.69 14.92
CA GLY A 69 1.12 -5.45 14.73
C GLY A 69 1.32 -5.99 13.31
N TRP A 70 0.50 -5.58 12.36
CA TRP A 70 0.57 -6.02 10.96
C TRP A 70 1.89 -5.59 10.28
N LEU A 71 2.46 -4.45 10.65
CA LEU A 71 3.75 -3.96 10.14
C LEU A 71 4.98 -4.60 10.80
N ASP A 72 4.78 -5.65 11.61
CA ASP A 72 5.78 -6.36 12.42
C ASP A 72 6.46 -5.52 13.51
N TYR A 73 5.67 -4.63 14.11
CA TYR A 73 5.97 -3.98 15.38
C TYR A 73 4.99 -4.47 16.44
N ASP A 74 5.48 -5.23 17.40
CA ASP A 74 4.71 -5.67 18.56
C ASP A 74 4.83 -4.60 19.66
N LEU A 75 3.82 -3.72 19.71
CA LEU A 75 3.79 -2.62 20.67
C LEU A 75 3.70 -3.11 22.12
N GLN A 76 3.03 -4.24 22.37
CA GLN A 76 2.79 -4.76 23.71
C GLN A 76 4.08 -5.33 24.30
N ASN A 77 4.83 -6.10 23.50
CA ASN A 77 6.07 -6.75 23.94
C ASN A 77 7.32 -5.95 23.59
N ARG A 78 7.19 -4.79 22.93
CA ARG A 78 8.29 -3.95 22.45
C ARG A 78 9.27 -4.73 21.59
N LYS A 79 8.74 -5.42 20.58
CA LYS A 79 9.53 -6.18 19.61
C LYS A 79 9.31 -5.65 18.21
N ALA A 80 10.33 -5.75 17.37
CA ALA A 80 10.24 -5.45 15.95
C ALA A 80 10.94 -6.53 15.14
N VAL A 81 10.36 -6.92 14.00
CA VAL A 81 11.06 -7.74 12.99
C VAL A 81 11.54 -6.80 11.88
N ILE A 82 12.86 -6.76 11.68
CA ILE A 82 13.50 -5.92 10.68
C ILE A 82 13.94 -6.79 9.52
N TYR A 83 13.49 -6.41 8.33
CA TYR A 83 13.78 -7.13 7.11
C TYR A 83 14.97 -6.55 6.37
N ASP A 84 15.85 -7.42 5.87
CA ASP A 84 17.11 -7.03 5.22
C ASP A 84 17.87 -5.99 6.06
N SER A 85 18.22 -4.83 5.48
CA SER A 85 18.89 -3.75 6.22
C SER A 85 17.92 -2.89 7.05
N GLY A 86 16.61 -2.96 6.79
CA GLY A 86 15.59 -2.10 7.39
C GLY A 86 15.60 -0.64 6.91
N ASN A 87 16.45 -0.30 5.92
CA ASN A 87 16.60 1.07 5.41
C ASN A 87 15.71 1.37 4.20
N LYS A 88 15.16 0.35 3.53
CA LYS A 88 14.26 0.57 2.40
C LYS A 88 13.12 1.51 2.79
N LEU A 89 12.99 2.59 2.03
CA LEU A 89 11.95 3.58 2.18
C LEU A 89 10.67 3.11 1.49
N TRP A 90 9.53 3.26 2.16
CA TRP A 90 8.21 2.97 1.63
C TRP A 90 7.23 4.08 2.00
N SER A 91 6.23 4.29 1.14
CA SER A 91 5.21 5.33 1.31
C SER A 91 3.95 4.75 1.95
N THR A 92 3.39 5.50 2.90
CA THR A 92 2.30 5.02 3.76
C THR A 92 1.32 6.11 4.09
N THR A 93 0.10 5.74 4.48
CA THR A 93 -0.93 6.69 4.94
C THR A 93 -1.47 6.32 6.31
N ASN A 94 -1.86 7.31 7.09
CA ASN A 94 -2.86 7.06 8.14
C ASN A 94 -4.23 6.91 7.47
N ILE A 95 -5.15 6.14 8.06
CA ILE A 95 -6.50 5.92 7.53
C ILE A 95 -7.22 7.24 7.21
N GLY A 96 -7.06 8.25 8.06
CA GLY A 96 -7.67 9.57 7.83
C GLY A 96 -7.23 10.23 6.51
N THR A 97 -5.96 10.07 6.11
CA THR A 97 -5.45 10.59 4.84
C THR A 97 -5.98 9.77 3.66
N ALA A 98 -6.07 8.46 3.79
CA ALA A 98 -6.66 7.58 2.77
C ALA A 98 -8.14 7.92 2.53
N ALA A 99 -8.91 8.10 3.60
CA ALA A 99 -10.31 8.52 3.52
C ALA A 99 -10.45 9.91 2.88
N ALA A 100 -9.58 10.87 3.23
CA ALA A 100 -9.56 12.17 2.59
C ALA A 100 -9.26 12.07 1.08
N ALA A 101 -8.36 11.19 0.66
CA ALA A 101 -8.06 10.95 -0.76
C ALA A 101 -9.31 10.48 -1.53
N VAL A 102 -10.10 9.56 -0.97
CA VAL A 102 -11.37 9.12 -1.57
C VAL A 102 -12.32 10.29 -1.80
N VAL A 103 -12.52 11.12 -0.76
CA VAL A 103 -13.37 12.31 -0.87
C VAL A 103 -12.83 13.27 -1.94
N LYS A 104 -11.50 13.47 -1.99
CA LYS A 104 -10.88 14.38 -2.95
C LYS A 104 -10.95 13.88 -4.39
N VAL A 105 -10.84 12.58 -4.63
CA VAL A 105 -11.05 11.99 -5.96
C VAL A 105 -12.48 12.27 -6.45
N LEU A 106 -13.48 12.17 -5.57
CA LEU A 106 -14.87 12.49 -5.92
C LEU A 106 -15.09 14.00 -6.14
N GLN A 107 -14.38 14.86 -5.41
CA GLN A 107 -14.44 16.32 -5.56
C GLN A 107 -13.65 16.84 -6.76
N LYS A 108 -12.72 16.04 -7.30
CA LYS A 108 -11.82 16.38 -8.42
C LYS A 108 -11.94 15.35 -9.55
N PRO A 109 -13.14 15.18 -10.12
CA PRO A 109 -13.42 14.07 -11.04
C PRO A 109 -12.66 14.22 -12.37
N GLU A 110 -12.42 15.45 -12.83
CA GLU A 110 -11.71 15.75 -14.08
C GLU A 110 -10.21 15.46 -13.94
N GLU A 111 -9.60 15.84 -12.82
CA GLU A 111 -8.17 15.63 -12.57
C GLU A 111 -7.80 14.16 -12.33
N THR A 112 -8.79 13.33 -11.99
CA THR A 112 -8.61 11.93 -11.59
C THR A 112 -9.29 10.93 -12.52
N ILE A 113 -9.81 11.39 -13.66
CA ILE A 113 -10.50 10.53 -14.63
C ILE A 113 -9.56 9.50 -15.26
N ASN A 114 -10.01 8.24 -15.26
CA ASN A 114 -9.40 7.11 -15.99
C ASN A 114 -7.91 6.90 -15.69
N ARG A 115 -7.56 6.96 -14.41
CA ARG A 115 -6.17 6.78 -13.97
C ARG A 115 -6.06 6.27 -12.55
N SER A 116 -4.88 5.77 -12.23
CA SER A 116 -4.45 5.59 -10.86
C SER A 116 -3.99 6.92 -10.26
N VAL A 117 -4.24 7.08 -8.96
CA VAL A 117 -3.68 8.15 -8.13
C VAL A 117 -2.94 7.57 -6.93
N HIS A 118 -1.85 8.22 -6.52
CA HIS A 118 -1.06 7.78 -5.37
C HIS A 118 -1.01 8.85 -4.29
N VAL A 119 -1.32 8.46 -3.05
CA VAL A 119 -1.33 9.37 -1.91
C VAL A 119 -0.52 8.76 -0.77
N ALA A 120 0.35 9.57 -0.16
CA ALA A 120 1.09 9.21 1.04
C ALA A 120 0.92 10.27 2.12
N SER A 121 0.89 9.86 3.39
CA SER A 121 1.05 10.77 4.53
C SER A 121 2.53 11.09 4.78
N PHE A 122 3.41 10.11 4.55
CA PHE A 122 4.86 10.21 4.65
C PHE A 122 5.53 8.99 4.00
N THR A 123 6.85 9.08 3.86
CA THR A 123 7.74 8.00 3.41
C THR A 123 8.73 7.72 4.53
N VAL A 124 8.92 6.45 4.89
CA VAL A 124 9.68 6.04 6.07
C VAL A 124 10.40 4.71 5.84
N SER A 125 11.44 4.41 6.61
CA SER A 125 12.07 3.08 6.69
C SER A 125 11.68 2.34 7.97
N GLN A 126 11.92 1.03 8.04
CA GLN A 126 11.63 0.28 9.27
C GLN A 126 12.46 0.78 10.47
N LEU A 127 13.73 1.13 10.24
CA LEU A 127 14.59 1.65 11.30
C LEU A 127 14.14 3.03 11.79
N GLN A 128 13.61 3.89 10.91
CA GLN A 128 13.05 5.18 11.32
C GLN A 128 11.80 5.02 12.18
N VAL A 129 10.94 4.05 11.87
CA VAL A 129 9.77 3.73 12.71
C VAL A 129 10.23 3.18 14.06
N LEU A 130 11.21 2.27 14.08
CA LEU A 130 11.77 1.72 15.31
C LEU A 130 12.36 2.81 16.20
N ASP A 131 13.19 3.69 15.65
CA ASP A 131 13.78 4.82 16.38
C ASP A 131 12.70 5.74 16.96
N ALA A 132 11.66 6.08 16.18
CA ALA A 132 10.55 6.88 16.67
C ALA A 132 9.77 6.20 17.82
N LEU A 133 9.57 4.88 17.74
CA LEU A 133 8.95 4.10 18.82
C LEU A 133 9.81 4.11 20.08
N GLU A 134 11.11 3.84 19.97
CA GLU A 134 12.04 3.84 21.10
C GLU A 134 12.09 5.20 21.80
N GLN A 135 12.13 6.29 21.02
CA GLN A 135 12.07 7.66 21.53
C GLN A 135 10.75 7.95 22.24
N ALA A 136 9.62 7.57 21.65
CA ALA A 136 8.30 7.78 22.25
C ALA A 136 8.10 6.96 23.54
N THR A 137 8.70 5.77 23.63
CA THR A 137 8.58 4.89 24.81
C THR A 137 9.69 5.08 25.84
N GLY A 138 10.77 5.80 25.50
CA GLY A 138 11.93 6.01 26.37
C GLY A 138 12.74 4.74 26.67
N CYS A 139 12.64 3.70 25.82
CA CYS A 139 13.33 2.44 26.03
C CYS A 139 13.67 1.75 24.72
N LYS A 140 14.71 0.90 24.74
CA LYS A 140 15.11 0.07 23.60
C LYS A 140 14.17 -1.10 23.39
N TRP A 141 13.97 -1.48 22.14
CA TRP A 141 13.09 -2.56 21.72
C TRP A 141 13.92 -3.80 21.36
N LYS A 142 13.31 -4.99 21.50
CA LYS A 142 13.95 -6.23 21.03
C LYS A 142 13.80 -6.31 19.52
N THR A 143 14.91 -6.37 18.82
CA THR A 143 14.93 -6.51 17.36
C THR A 143 15.23 -7.96 16.95
N GLU A 144 14.39 -8.50 16.09
CA GLU A 144 14.63 -9.74 15.36
C GLU A 144 14.90 -9.39 13.90
N HIS A 145 15.78 -10.15 13.25
CA HIS A 145 16.15 -9.91 11.86
C HIS A 145 15.71 -11.09 10.99
N MET A 146 15.18 -10.79 9.82
CA MET A 146 14.78 -11.78 8.81
C MET A 146 15.17 -11.25 7.43
N THR A 147 15.78 -12.07 6.59
CA THR A 147 16.04 -11.68 5.20
C THR A 147 14.75 -11.73 4.39
N SER A 148 14.65 -10.94 3.32
CA SER A 148 13.55 -11.02 2.38
C SER A 148 13.42 -12.42 1.78
N LYS A 149 14.55 -13.10 1.51
CA LYS A 149 14.54 -14.50 1.07
C LYS A 149 13.86 -15.42 2.09
N GLU A 150 14.21 -15.36 3.36
CA GLU A 150 13.59 -16.18 4.41
C GLU A 150 12.09 -15.90 4.54
N ALA A 151 11.70 -14.62 4.46
CA ALA A 151 10.30 -14.21 4.49
C ALA A 151 9.50 -14.79 3.31
N LEU A 152 10.08 -14.79 2.10
CA LEU A 152 9.47 -15.36 0.90
C LEU A 152 9.37 -16.89 0.94
N ASP A 153 10.41 -17.57 1.40
CA ASP A 153 10.39 -19.02 1.58
C ASP A 153 9.30 -19.41 2.60
N LYS A 154 9.22 -18.70 3.73
CA LYS A 154 8.18 -18.89 4.74
C LYS A 154 6.77 -18.57 4.20
N ALA A 155 6.64 -17.55 3.36
CA ALA A 155 5.37 -17.23 2.73
C ALA A 155 4.85 -18.37 1.83
N ALA A 156 5.76 -19.03 1.10
CA ALA A 156 5.42 -20.17 0.26
C ALA A 156 4.93 -21.38 1.08
N GLU A 157 5.50 -21.61 2.26
CA GLU A 157 5.08 -22.69 3.18
C GLU A 157 3.72 -22.42 3.83
N LEU A 158 3.41 -21.16 4.14
CA LEU A 158 2.19 -20.77 4.87
C LEU A 158 0.98 -20.49 3.96
N GLY A 159 1.18 -20.48 2.64
CA GLY A 159 0.13 -20.25 1.65
C GLY A 159 -0.33 -18.80 1.55
N THR A 160 -1.12 -18.49 0.52
CA THR A 160 -1.51 -17.11 0.15
C THR A 160 -3.00 -16.83 0.25
N GLU A 161 -3.72 -17.67 1.00
CA GLU A 161 -5.14 -17.50 1.26
C GLU A 161 -5.42 -16.19 2.02
N ASP A 162 -6.65 -15.69 1.90
CA ASP A 162 -7.04 -14.45 2.56
C ASP A 162 -6.83 -14.55 4.08
N HIS A 163 -6.26 -13.49 4.67
CA HIS A 163 -5.82 -13.41 6.06
C HIS A 163 -4.71 -14.40 6.48
N SER A 164 -4.04 -15.09 5.55
CA SER A 164 -2.90 -15.95 5.90
C SER A 164 -1.64 -15.14 6.25
N GLU A 165 -0.79 -15.71 7.10
CA GLU A 165 0.54 -15.14 7.38
C GLU A 165 1.43 -15.12 6.13
N GLY A 166 1.27 -16.08 5.22
CA GLY A 166 2.04 -16.08 3.97
C GLY A 166 1.64 -14.93 3.05
N LEU A 167 0.35 -14.61 2.93
CA LEU A 167 -0.10 -13.43 2.21
C LEU A 167 0.43 -12.14 2.86
N LYS A 168 0.36 -12.04 4.20
CA LYS A 168 0.94 -10.91 4.95
C LYS A 168 2.42 -10.74 4.60
N LEU A 169 3.23 -11.80 4.66
CA LEU A 169 4.65 -11.76 4.33
C LEU A 169 4.91 -11.30 2.89
N LEU A 170 4.15 -11.81 1.90
CA LEU A 170 4.27 -11.33 0.52
C LEU A 170 4.00 -9.83 0.41
N VAL A 171 2.96 -9.32 1.09
CA VAL A 171 2.66 -7.89 1.06
C VAL A 171 3.75 -7.09 1.75
N LEU A 172 4.27 -7.53 2.91
CA LEU A 172 5.40 -6.86 3.57
C LEU A 172 6.66 -6.83 2.69
N MET A 173 6.89 -7.87 1.88
CA MET A 173 8.02 -7.89 0.95
C MET A 173 7.86 -6.94 -0.25
N LEU A 174 6.64 -6.46 -0.54
CA LEU A 174 6.48 -5.31 -1.43
C LEU A 174 7.11 -4.04 -0.83
N LEU A 175 6.96 -3.85 0.49
CA LEU A 175 7.44 -2.68 1.21
C LEU A 175 8.93 -2.76 1.51
N TYR A 176 9.38 -3.88 2.10
CA TYR A 176 10.64 -3.93 2.83
C TYR A 176 11.79 -4.60 2.10
N ALA A 177 11.51 -5.55 1.19
CA ALA A 177 12.56 -6.35 0.57
C ALA A 177 13.47 -5.53 -0.35
N GLU A 178 14.78 -5.60 -0.18
CA GLU A 178 15.76 -4.80 -0.91
C GLU A 178 16.25 -5.46 -2.22
N ASP A 179 15.86 -6.70 -2.46
CA ASP A 179 16.20 -7.48 -3.66
C ASP A 179 15.61 -6.91 -4.95
N ALA A 180 14.45 -6.24 -4.87
CA ALA A 180 13.80 -5.60 -5.99
C ALA A 180 12.97 -4.39 -5.57
N ASP A 181 12.88 -3.41 -6.47
CA ASP A 181 11.88 -2.37 -6.35
C ASP A 181 10.51 -2.88 -6.84
N ARG A 182 9.53 -2.77 -5.95
CA ARG A 182 8.14 -3.22 -6.17
C ARG A 182 7.16 -2.07 -6.08
N GLY A 183 7.65 -0.83 -6.22
CA GLY A 183 6.82 0.38 -6.33
C GLY A 183 6.21 0.84 -5.01
N ALA A 184 6.80 0.49 -3.86
CA ALA A 184 6.33 0.91 -2.56
C ALA A 184 6.74 2.35 -2.21
N ASN A 185 7.67 2.96 -2.94
CA ASN A 185 8.17 4.31 -2.66
C ASN A 185 7.62 5.34 -3.66
N PHE A 186 6.37 5.73 -3.48
CA PHE A 186 5.69 6.70 -4.34
C PHE A 186 6.43 8.05 -4.48
N THR A 187 7.22 8.44 -3.48
CA THR A 187 8.03 9.66 -3.53
C THR A 187 9.18 9.53 -4.53
N THR A 188 9.99 8.48 -4.41
CA THR A 188 11.13 8.25 -5.32
C THR A 188 10.64 7.91 -6.74
N ASP A 189 9.51 7.21 -6.84
CA ASP A 189 8.92 6.82 -8.12
C ASP A 189 8.24 7.99 -8.84
N GLY A 190 8.13 9.17 -8.21
CA GLY A 190 7.49 10.35 -8.79
C GLY A 190 5.98 10.21 -8.98
N LEU A 191 5.33 9.32 -8.21
CA LEU A 191 3.92 8.94 -8.39
C LEU A 191 2.93 9.81 -7.60
N LEU A 192 3.40 10.59 -6.61
CA LEU A 192 2.53 11.27 -5.65
C LEU A 192 1.59 12.32 -6.29
N ASP A 193 0.28 12.10 -6.10
CA ASP A 193 -0.80 13.01 -6.49
C ASP A 193 -1.30 13.88 -5.32
N ASN A 194 -0.63 13.87 -4.15
CA ASN A 194 -1.02 14.68 -2.98
C ASN A 194 -1.28 16.15 -3.30
N LYS A 195 -0.50 16.75 -4.23
CA LYS A 195 -0.68 18.14 -4.67
C LYS A 195 -1.99 18.33 -5.42
N ILE A 196 -2.23 17.48 -6.42
CA ILE A 196 -3.43 17.51 -7.25
C ILE A 196 -4.67 17.30 -6.38
N LEU A 197 -4.62 16.39 -5.41
CA LEU A 197 -5.74 16.10 -4.51
C LEU A 197 -5.84 17.07 -3.32
N SER A 198 -4.87 17.96 -3.13
CA SER A 198 -4.80 18.83 -1.94
C SER A 198 -4.79 18.04 -0.61
N CYS A 199 -4.18 16.84 -0.62
CA CYS A 199 -4.01 15.95 0.53
C CYS A 199 -2.63 16.13 1.21
N GLN A 200 -2.07 17.34 1.20
CA GLN A 200 -0.80 17.61 1.86
C GLN A 200 -1.01 17.76 3.37
N LYS A 201 -0.01 17.37 4.17
CA LYS A 201 0.04 17.76 5.59
C LYS A 201 -0.07 19.28 5.66
N LYS A 202 -1.06 19.79 6.40
CA LYS A 202 -0.96 21.14 6.97
C LYS A 202 0.28 21.12 7.86
N ARG A 203 1.24 22.01 7.57
CA ARG A 203 2.42 22.21 8.41
C ARG A 203 2.01 22.65 9.80
#